data_AF-A0A956UKS0-F1
#
_entry.id   AF-A0A956UKS0-F1
#
_cell.length_a   1.000
_cell.length_b   1.000
_cell.length_c   1.000
_cell.angle_alpha   90.00
_cell.angle_beta   90.00
_cell.angle_gamma   90.00
#
_symmetry.space_group_name_H-M   'P 1'
#
loop_
_entity.id
_entity.type
_entity.pdbx_description
1 polymer ?
#
loop_
_entity_poly.entity_id
_entity_poly.type
_entity_poly.pdbx_seq_one_letter_code
_entity_poly.pdbx_strand_id
1 'polypeptide(L)' 'VCDECGGELYQREDDRPEVVRNRLEKQKPPAALIDHFRTSGVLTEIDGLQSLDAVTAALEAAIR' A
#
# COMPACT_ATOMS: atom_id res chain seq x y z
N VAL A 1 2.43 -6.48 23.32
CA VAL A 1 3.35 -5.48 23.90
C VAL A 1 4.32 -5.09 22.80
N CYS A 2 4.70 -3.82 22.69
CA CYS A 2 5.67 -3.35 21.71
C CYS A 2 7.05 -3.95 22.00
N ASP A 3 7.70 -4.51 20.98
CA ASP A 3 9.01 -5.16 21.09
C ASP A 3 10.15 -4.17 21.38
N GLU A 4 9.97 -2.89 21.03
CA GLU A 4 11.00 -1.85 21.24
C GLU A 4 10.89 -1.14 22.60
N CYS A 5 9.66 -0.86 23.05
CA CYS A 5 9.44 0.03 24.20
C CYS A 5 8.57 -0.55 25.30
N GLY A 6 8.03 -1.77 25.13
CA GLY A 6 7.18 -2.40 26.15
C GLY A 6 5.75 -1.87 26.22
N GLY A 7 5.37 -0.90 25.38
CA GLY A 7 4.04 -0.28 25.38
C GLY A 7 2.89 -1.25 25.04
N GLU A 8 1.69 -0.91 25.50
CA GLU A 8 0.47 -1.63 25.11
C GLU A 8 0.17 -1.43 23.63
N LEU A 9 -0.20 -2.51 22.94
CA LEU A 9 -0.62 -2.47 21.54
C LEU A 9 -2.15 -2.45 21.49
N TYR A 10 -2.70 -1.66 20.59
CA TYR A 10 -4.14 -1.56 20.37
C TYR A 10 -4.44 -1.53 18.87
N GLN A 11 -5.62 -2.00 18.50
CA GLN A 11 -6.14 -1.85 17.15
C GLN A 11 -6.71 -0.44 17.01
N ARG A 12 -6.35 0.28 15.96
CA ARG A 12 -6.93 1.59 15.68
C ARG A 12 -8.41 1.43 15.34
N GLU A 13 -9.24 2.41 15.73
CA GLU A 13 -10.68 2.37 15.49
C GLU A 13 -11.06 2.25 14.00
N ASP A 14 -10.19 2.73 13.10
CA ASP A 14 -10.39 2.70 11.66
C ASP A 14 -9.92 1.40 10.98
N ASP A 15 -9.26 0.51 11.71
CA ASP A 15 -8.84 -0.81 11.25
C ASP A 15 -9.92 -1.88 11.46
N ARG A 16 -11.12 -1.49 11.91
CA ARG A 16 -12.27 -2.40 12.02
C ARG A 16 -12.72 -2.88 10.64
N PRO A 17 -13.12 -4.17 10.48
CA PRO A 17 -13.42 -4.75 9.17
C PRO A 17 -14.42 -3.95 8.32
N GLU A 18 -15.47 -3.43 8.94
CA GLU A 18 -16.49 -2.61 8.27
C GLU A 18 -15.93 -1.27 7.77
N VAL A 19 -15.01 -0.67 8.51
CA VAL A 19 -14.36 0.60 8.15
C VAL A 19 -13.34 0.36 7.04
N VAL A 20 -12.53 -0.70 7.15
CA VAL A 20 -11.56 -1.11 6.13
C VAL A 20 -12.24 -1.40 4.79
N ARG A 21 -13.33 -2.18 4.80
CA ARG A 21 -14.09 -2.46 3.56
C ARG A 21 -14.63 -1.19 2.92
N ASN A 22 -15.21 -0.29 3.71
CA ASN A 22 -15.70 1.00 3.21
C ASN A 22 -14.58 1.88 2.66
N ARG A 23 -13.39 1.84 3.27
CA ARG A 23 -12.20 2.57 2.81
C ARG A 23 -11.74 2.05 1.45
N LEU A 24 -11.59 0.73 1.32
CA LEU A 24 -11.16 0.08 0.07
C LEU A 24 -12.11 0.35 -1.09
N GLU A 25 -13.42 0.42 -0.85
CA GLU A 25 -14.38 0.75 -1.91
C GLU A 25 -14.35 2.23 -2.31
N LYS A 26 -14.17 3.15 -1.35
CA LYS A 26 -14.25 4.60 -1.61
C LYS A 26 -12.94 5.25 -2.04
N GLN A 27 -11.80 4.68 -1.67
CA GLN A 27 -10.48 5.28 -1.89
C GLN A 27 -9.70 4.65 -3.07
N LYS A 28 -10.39 3.95 -3.98
CA LYS A 28 -9.78 3.52 -5.24
C LYS A 28 -9.31 4.76 -6.02
N PRO A 29 -8.06 4.82 -6.49
CA PRO A 29 -7.62 5.90 -7.35
C PRO A 29 -8.54 6.03 -8.55
N PRO A 30 -8.88 7.25 -9.02
CA PRO A 30 -9.62 7.40 -10.25
C PRO A 30 -8.87 6.72 -11.41
N ALA A 31 -9.56 5.92 -12.22
CA ALA A 31 -8.92 5.22 -13.35
C ALA A 31 -8.14 6.19 -14.25
N ALA A 32 -8.69 7.40 -14.48
CA ALA A 32 -8.03 8.45 -15.24
C ALA A 32 -6.65 8.89 -14.69
N LEU A 33 -6.45 8.83 -13.37
CA LEU A 33 -5.16 9.17 -12.76
C LEU A 33 -4.10 8.10 -13.05
N ILE A 34 -4.49 6.83 -12.99
CA ILE A 34 -3.61 5.71 -13.33
C ILE A 34 -3.25 5.78 -14.81
N ASP A 35 -4.23 5.99 -15.67
CA ASP A 35 -4.03 6.10 -17.12
C ASP A 35 -3.14 7.29 -17.50
N HIS A 36 -3.24 8.42 -16.79
CA HIS A 36 -2.35 9.56 -16.98
C HIS A 36 -0.88 9.20 -16.78
N PHE A 37 -0.54 8.49 -15.70
CA PHE A 37 0.85 8.08 -15.43
C PHE A 37 1.31 6.94 -16.33
N ARG A 38 0.40 6.03 -16.70
CA ARG A 38 0.68 4.95 -17.66
C ARG A 38 1.01 5.51 -19.04
N THR A 39 0.21 6.44 -19.55
CA THR A 39 0.41 7.05 -20.88
C THR A 39 1.61 7.97 -20.96
N SER A 40 2.03 8.59 -19.84
CA SER A 40 3.27 9.37 -19.77
C SER A 40 4.53 8.50 -19.65
N GLY A 41 4.39 7.19 -19.51
CA GLY A 41 5.52 6.25 -19.47
C GLY A 41 6.34 6.30 -18.18
N VAL A 42 5.81 6.92 -17.12
CA VAL A 42 6.49 7.07 -15.82
C VAL A 42 5.92 6.16 -14.72
N LEU A 43 4.89 5.36 -15.04
CA LEU A 43 4.29 4.41 -14.11
C LEU A 43 5.02 3.07 -14.14
N THR A 44 5.46 2.61 -12.98
CA THR A 44 5.91 1.22 -12.76
C THR A 44 4.96 0.53 -11.78
N GLU A 45 4.42 -0.62 -12.17
CA GLU A 45 3.52 -1.43 -11.32
C GLU A 45 4.35 -2.50 -10.58
N ILE A 46 4.08 -2.68 -9.29
CA ILE A 46 4.75 -3.65 -8.42
C ILE A 46 3.68 -4.48 -7.70
N ASP A 47 3.85 -5.80 -7.67
CA ASP A 47 2.96 -6.72 -6.96
C ASP A 47 3.23 -6.68 -5.44
N GLY A 48 2.31 -6.06 -4.70
CA GLY A 48 2.39 -5.94 -3.25
C GLY A 48 2.04 -7.21 -2.46
N LEU A 49 1.66 -8.30 -3.12
CA LEU A 49 1.36 -9.58 -2.46
C LEU A 49 2.59 -10.50 -2.33
N GLN A 50 3.75 -10.08 -2.85
CA GLN A 50 5.00 -10.81 -2.72
C GLN A 50 5.61 -10.67 -1.31
N SER A 51 6.70 -11.40 -1.04
CA SER A 51 7.45 -11.25 0.21
C SER A 51 8.04 -9.84 0.34
N LEU A 52 8.27 -9.40 1.57
CA LEU A 52 8.87 -8.08 1.85
C LEU A 52 10.18 -7.86 1.09
N ASP A 53 11.05 -8.87 1.03
CA ASP A 53 12.32 -8.79 0.31
C ASP A 53 12.12 -8.65 -1.21
N ALA A 54 11.15 -9.36 -1.79
CA ALA A 54 10.84 -9.29 -3.21
C ALA A 54 10.25 -7.92 -3.59
N VAL A 55 9.32 -7.41 -2.78
CA VAL A 55 8.74 -6.07 -2.97
C VAL A 55 9.82 -4.99 -2.85
N THR A 56 10.71 -5.10 -1.86
CA THR A 56 11.84 -4.17 -1.66
C THR A 56 12.76 -4.16 -2.87
N ALA A 57 13.15 -5.34 -3.38
CA ALA A 57 14.00 -5.45 -4.56
C ALA A 57 13.35 -4.86 -5.82
N ALA A 58 12.05 -5.11 -6.02
CA ALA A 58 11.29 -4.54 -7.14
C ALA A 58 11.21 -3.01 -7.05
N LEU A 59 11.01 -2.47 -5.84
CA LEU A 59 11.05 -1.03 -5.61
C LEU A 59 12.42 -0.45 -5.97
N GLU A 60 13.51 -0.99 -5.43
CA GLU A 60 14.86 -0.50 -5.74
C GLU A 60 15.19 -0.52 -7.24
N ALA A 61 14.74 -1.54 -7.95
CA ALA A 61 14.92 -1.64 -9.40
C ALA A 61 14.12 -0.58 -10.18
N ALA A 62 12.98 -0.13 -9.65
CA ALA A 62 12.10 0.86 -10.32
C ALA A 62 12.59 2.31 -10.18
N ILE A 63 13.40 2.63 -9.17
CA ILE A 63 13.90 3.99 -8.87
C ILE A 63 15.38 4.20 -9.22
N ARG A 64 16.10 3.16 -9.66
CA ARG A 64 17.49 3.26 -10.17
C ARG A 64 17.52 3.53 -11.66
#